data_AF-A0A180FVB8-F1
#
_entry.id   AF-A0A180FVB8-F1
#
_cell.length_a   1.000
_cell.length_b   1.000
_cell.length_c   1.000
_cell.angle_alpha   90.00
_cell.angle_beta   90.00
_cell.angle_gamma   90.00
#
_symmetry.space_group_name_H-M   'P 1'
#
loop_
_entity.id
_entity.type
_entity.pdbx_description
1 polymer ?
#
loop_
_entity_poly.entity_id
_entity_poly.type
_entity_poly.pdbx_seq_one_letter_code
_entity_poly.pdbx_strand_id
1 'polypeptide(L)'
;MSQKHVKERFISLTLYKLSYICGCYYKSILKNKLIMKLMEKLERMHRIHKLIKLEATGTPEKFAERLNLKRRQMYNILNELRDIGADIQYNTVSRTYYYENDFDMEIRFRK
;
A
#
# COMPACT_ATOMS: atom_id res chain seq x y z
N MET A 1 19.10 60.47 33.00
CA MET A 1 18.50 59.41 33.84
C MET A 1 17.25 58.92 33.14
N SER A 2 17.15 57.59 32.92
CA SER A 2 16.08 56.84 32.21
C SER A 2 16.05 56.99 30.68
N GLN A 3 16.73 56.17 29.88
CA GLN A 3 16.52 54.74 29.53
C GLN A 3 15.18 54.41 28.82
N LYS A 4 15.35 53.82 27.62
CA LYS A 4 14.58 52.75 26.94
C LYS A 4 13.33 53.20 26.14
N HIS A 5 13.49 53.42 24.84
CA HIS A 5 13.42 52.42 23.74
C HIS A 5 12.00 52.04 23.33
N VAL A 6 11.55 52.73 22.27
CA VAL A 6 10.79 52.26 21.09
C VAL A 6 10.07 50.91 21.28
N LYS A 7 8.76 51.00 21.52
CA LYS A 7 7.83 49.88 21.43
C LYS A 7 7.66 49.42 19.98
N GLU A 8 7.54 48.09 19.84
CA GLU A 8 6.75 47.39 18.82
C GLU A 8 7.30 47.30 17.38
N ARG A 9 8.32 46.46 17.18
CA ARG A 9 8.52 45.69 15.91
C ARG A 9 9.19 44.33 16.15
N PHE A 10 8.57 43.46 16.96
CA PHE A 10 9.09 42.12 17.20
C PHE A 10 7.99 41.05 17.24
N ILE A 11 7.05 41.05 16.29
CA ILE A 11 6.09 39.94 16.12
C ILE A 11 5.87 39.61 14.64
N SER A 12 6.93 39.21 13.93
CA SER A 12 6.79 38.74 12.53
C SER A 12 7.48 37.40 12.24
N LEU A 13 8.51 37.00 13.02
CA LEU A 13 9.33 35.84 12.67
C LEU A 13 9.02 34.54 13.43
N THR A 14 8.15 34.55 14.44
CA THR A 14 7.81 33.34 15.22
C THR A 14 6.67 32.53 14.59
N LEU A 15 5.75 33.15 13.85
CA LEU A 15 4.63 32.44 13.22
C LEU A 15 5.01 31.73 11.90
N TYR A 16 6.00 32.24 11.16
CA TYR A 16 6.46 31.61 9.91
C TYR A 16 7.32 30.35 10.12
N LYS A 17 7.90 30.16 11.31
CA LYS A 17 8.62 28.93 11.66
C LYS A 17 7.68 27.81 12.14
N LEU A 18 6.54 28.13 12.73
CA LEU A 18 5.54 27.13 13.16
C LEU A 18 4.82 26.46 11.97
N SER A 19 4.66 27.15 10.83
CA SER A 19 4.13 26.53 9.61
C SER A 19 5.12 25.53 8.98
N TYR A 20 6.42 25.83 9.02
CA TYR A 20 7.47 24.97 8.46
C TYR A 20 7.82 23.75 9.33
N ILE A 21 7.66 23.85 10.65
CA ILE A 21 7.78 22.69 11.55
C ILE A 21 6.57 21.75 11.35
N CYS A 22 5.38 22.30 11.09
CA CYS A 22 4.16 21.52 10.82
C CYS A 22 4.21 20.78 9.47
N GLY A 23 4.75 21.41 8.41
CA GLY A 23 4.83 20.81 7.07
C GLY A 23 5.73 19.56 7.00
N CYS A 24 6.91 19.59 7.64
CA CYS A 24 7.83 18.44 7.67
C CYS A 24 7.32 17.31 8.56
N TYR A 25 6.63 17.63 9.66
CA TYR A 25 6.03 16.65 10.56
C TYR A 25 4.81 15.95 9.94
N TYR A 26 3.96 16.68 9.20
CA TYR A 26 2.88 16.05 8.44
C TYR A 26 3.42 15.17 7.29
N LYS A 27 4.50 15.59 6.62
CA LYS A 27 5.17 14.79 5.58
C LYS A 27 5.75 13.48 6.14
N SER A 28 6.32 13.47 7.34
CA SER A 28 6.84 12.26 7.99
C SER A 28 5.72 11.31 8.44
N ILE A 29 4.62 11.85 8.99
CA ILE A 29 3.43 11.05 9.34
C ILE A 29 2.77 10.45 8.09
N LEU A 30 2.59 11.24 7.03
CA LEU A 30 2.00 10.78 5.78
C LEU A 30 2.87 9.71 5.10
N LYS A 31 4.20 9.85 5.16
CA LYS A 31 5.15 8.86 4.67
C LYS A 31 4.99 7.53 5.39
N ASN A 32 4.84 7.52 6.71
CA ASN A 32 4.58 6.30 7.48
C ASN A 32 3.24 5.65 7.12
N LYS A 33 2.18 6.45 6.97
CA LYS A 33 0.86 5.95 6.55
C LYS A 33 0.87 5.34 5.15
N LEU A 34 1.63 5.92 4.21
CA LEU A 34 1.79 5.40 2.86
C LEU A 34 2.60 4.09 2.85
N ILE A 35 3.69 4.04 3.63
CA ILE A 35 4.52 2.83 3.78
C ILE A 35 3.69 1.67 4.33
N MET A 36 2.90 1.90 5.40
CA MET A 36 2.04 0.86 5.98
C MET A 36 1.04 0.29 4.96
N LYS A 37 0.38 1.15 4.17
CA LYS A 37 -0.56 0.71 3.13
C LYS A 37 0.12 -0.07 2.00
N LEU A 38 1.32 0.35 1.61
CA LEU A 38 2.08 -0.33 0.56
C LEU A 38 2.52 -1.73 1.02
N MET A 39 2.98 -1.85 2.26
CA MET A 39 3.36 -3.13 2.85
C MET A 39 2.19 -4.11 2.90
N GLU A 40 1.02 -3.68 3.38
CA GLU A 40 -0.19 -4.51 3.37
C GLU A 40 -0.57 -4.98 1.96
N LYS A 41 -0.42 -4.10 0.97
CA LYS A 41 -0.72 -4.42 -0.42
C LYS A 41 0.23 -5.47 -0.99
N LEU A 42 1.54 -5.30 -0.77
CA LEU A 42 2.56 -6.25 -1.21
C LEU A 42 2.38 -7.62 -0.54
N GLU A 43 2.04 -7.64 0.75
CA GLU A 43 1.74 -8.88 1.46
C GLU A 43 0.53 -9.60 0.86
N ARG A 44 -0.55 -8.88 0.56
CA ARG A 44 -1.74 -9.45 -0.10
C ARG A 44 -1.43 -10.00 -1.49
N MET A 45 -0.66 -9.25 -2.29
CA MET A 45 -0.19 -9.72 -3.61
C MET A 45 0.61 -11.01 -3.48
N HIS A 46 1.54 -11.09 -2.53
CA HIS A 46 2.33 -12.30 -2.28
C HIS A 46 1.48 -13.50 -1.89
N ARG A 47 0.49 -13.30 -1.01
CA ARG A 47 -0.41 -14.37 -0.57
C ARG A 47 -1.27 -14.88 -1.72
N ILE A 48 -1.80 -13.97 -2.54
CA ILE A 48 -2.53 -14.33 -3.76
C ILE A 48 -1.63 -15.14 -4.69
N HIS A 49 -0.43 -14.64 -4.97
CA HIS A 49 0.51 -15.29 -5.88
C HIS A 49 0.81 -16.74 -5.45
N LYS A 50 1.11 -16.95 -4.16
CA LYS A 50 1.33 -18.29 -3.60
C LYS A 50 0.13 -19.21 -3.75
N LEU A 51 -1.10 -18.72 -3.52
CA LEU A 51 -2.30 -19.54 -3.60
C LEU A 51 -2.64 -19.93 -5.04
N ILE A 52 -2.40 -19.04 -6.00
CA ILE A 52 -2.57 -19.34 -7.45
C ILE A 52 -1.52 -20.36 -7.90
N LYS A 53 -0.26 -20.19 -7.49
CA LYS A 53 0.84 -21.13 -7.83
C LYS A 53 0.61 -22.54 -7.30
N LEU A 54 -0.10 -22.65 -6.17
CA LEU A 54 -0.51 -23.93 -5.59
C LEU A 54 -1.87 -24.42 -6.10
N GLU A 55 -2.53 -23.67 -6.99
CA GLU A 55 -3.89 -23.91 -7.46
C GLU A 55 -4.88 -24.17 -6.31
N ALA A 56 -4.69 -23.47 -5.18
CA ALA A 56 -5.42 -23.69 -3.93
C ALA A 56 -6.39 -22.55 -3.59
N THR A 57 -6.89 -21.81 -4.59
CA THR A 57 -7.71 -20.62 -4.37
C THR A 57 -9.16 -20.95 -4.00
N GLY A 58 -9.71 -22.04 -4.55
CA GLY A 58 -11.14 -22.35 -4.45
C GLY A 58 -12.00 -21.40 -5.30
N THR A 59 -13.31 -21.34 -5.00
CA THR A 59 -14.21 -20.40 -5.68
C THR A 59 -13.81 -18.95 -5.41
N PRO A 60 -14.15 -17.99 -6.29
CA PRO A 60 -13.77 -16.60 -6.09
C PRO A 60 -14.31 -16.00 -4.78
N GLU A 61 -15.43 -16.52 -4.25
CA GLU A 61 -16.00 -16.14 -2.96
C GLU A 61 -15.11 -16.61 -1.82
N LYS A 62 -14.76 -17.90 -1.81
CA LYS A 62 -13.87 -18.51 -0.80
C LYS A 62 -12.47 -17.91 -0.87
N PHE A 63 -12.00 -17.59 -2.07
CA PHE A 63 -10.68 -16.98 -2.25
C PHE A 63 -10.63 -15.59 -1.61
N ALA A 64 -11.62 -14.75 -1.88
CA ALA A 64 -11.73 -13.42 -1.28
C ALA A 64 -11.86 -13.50 0.25
N GLU A 65 -12.67 -14.43 0.76
CA GLU A 65 -12.86 -14.67 2.19
C GLU A 65 -11.54 -15.11 2.86
N ARG A 66 -10.81 -16.07 2.27
CA ARG A 66 -9.50 -16.53 2.76
C ARG A 66 -8.46 -15.42 2.85
N LEU A 67 -8.53 -14.44 1.95
CA LEU A 67 -7.65 -13.28 1.93
C LEU A 67 -8.14 -12.14 2.85
N ASN A 68 -9.32 -12.30 3.47
CA ASN A 68 -10.03 -11.26 4.20
C ASN A 68 -10.25 -9.99 3.35
N LEU A 69 -10.64 -10.18 2.09
CA LEU A 69 -10.88 -9.11 1.12
C LEU A 69 -12.31 -9.14 0.60
N LYS A 70 -12.80 -7.97 0.16
CA LYS A 70 -13.99 -7.94 -0.69
C LYS A 70 -13.63 -8.43 -2.09
N ARG A 71 -14.58 -9.06 -2.79
CA ARG A 71 -14.39 -9.57 -4.16
C ARG A 71 -13.76 -8.54 -5.10
N ARG A 72 -14.27 -7.31 -5.09
CA ARG A 72 -13.73 -6.22 -5.92
C ARG A 72 -12.25 -5.95 -5.63
N GLN A 73 -11.84 -5.95 -4.36
CA GLN A 73 -10.44 -5.72 -4.00
C GLN A 73 -9.55 -6.87 -4.46
N MET A 74 -10.01 -8.11 -4.31
CA MET A 74 -9.33 -9.29 -4.85
C MET A 74 -9.15 -9.16 -6.38
N TYR A 75 -10.22 -8.85 -7.11
CA TYR A 75 -10.13 -8.66 -8.57
C TYR A 75 -9.21 -7.51 -8.98
N ASN A 76 -9.19 -6.41 -8.22
CA ASN A 76 -8.24 -5.33 -8.48
C ASN A 76 -6.80 -5.84 -8.37
N ILE A 77 -6.48 -6.63 -7.34
CA ILE A 77 -5.14 -7.19 -7.18
C ILE A 77 -4.81 -8.19 -8.29
N LEU A 78 -5.76 -9.03 -8.71
CA LEU A 78 -5.58 -9.93 -9.85
C LEU A 78 -5.29 -9.16 -11.14
N ASN A 79 -5.98 -8.04 -11.37
CA ASN A 79 -5.71 -7.19 -12.52
C ASN A 79 -4.34 -6.53 -12.44
N GLU A 80 -3.93 -6.06 -11.26
CA GLU A 80 -2.58 -5.51 -11.09
C GLU A 80 -1.48 -6.56 -11.34
N LEU A 81 -1.72 -7.83 -10.99
CA LEU A 81 -0.80 -8.92 -11.35
C LEU A 81 -0.77 -9.13 -12.88
N ARG A 82 -1.91 -9.05 -13.55
CA ARG A 82 -2.00 -9.10 -15.02
C ARG A 82 -1.25 -7.95 -15.68
N ASP A 83 -1.34 -6.75 -15.12
CA ASP A 83 -0.62 -5.56 -15.62
C ASP A 83 0.90 -5.74 -15.55
N ILE A 84 1.40 -6.56 -14.62
CA ILE A 84 2.83 -6.89 -14.47
C ILE A 84 3.24 -8.09 -15.35
N GLY A 85 2.29 -8.71 -16.05
CA GLY A 85 2.53 -9.79 -17.01
C GLY A 85 2.08 -11.18 -16.56
N ALA A 86 1.27 -11.31 -15.50
CA ALA A 86 0.70 -12.59 -15.11
C ALA A 86 -0.53 -12.94 -15.96
N ASP A 87 -0.54 -14.09 -16.64
CA ASP A 87 -1.76 -14.58 -17.30
C ASP A 87 -2.56 -15.44 -16.33
N ILE A 88 -3.59 -14.84 -15.72
CA ILE A 88 -4.39 -15.49 -14.66
C ILE A 88 -5.76 -15.87 -15.20
N GLN A 89 -6.01 -17.17 -15.27
CA GLN A 89 -7.28 -17.77 -15.66
C GLN A 89 -7.98 -18.47 -14.50
N TYR A 90 -9.29 -18.67 -14.60
CA TYR A 90 -10.08 -19.42 -13.63
C TYR A 90 -10.64 -20.69 -14.26
N ASN A 91 -10.30 -21.85 -13.69
CA ASN A 91 -10.89 -23.12 -14.07
C ASN A 91 -12.14 -23.39 -13.22
N THR A 92 -13.29 -23.51 -13.87
CA THR A 92 -14.58 -23.75 -13.21
C THR A 92 -14.74 -25.19 -12.70
N VAL A 93 -14.06 -26.15 -13.31
CA VAL A 93 -14.11 -27.58 -12.96
C VAL A 93 -13.27 -27.84 -11.72
N SER A 94 -11.99 -27.46 -11.74
CA SER A 94 -11.10 -27.57 -10.56
C SER A 94 -11.36 -26.48 -9.52
N ARG A 95 -12.18 -25.48 -9.87
CA ARG A 95 -12.55 -24.34 -9.03
C ARG A 95 -11.34 -23.61 -8.48
N THR A 96 -10.40 -23.26 -9.36
CA THR A 96 -9.17 -22.62 -8.93
C THR A 96 -8.63 -21.65 -9.97
N TYR A 97 -7.91 -20.64 -9.50
CA TYR A 97 -7.11 -19.77 -10.36
C TYR A 97 -5.75 -20.40 -10.60
N TYR A 98 -5.24 -20.26 -11.82
CA TYR A 98 -3.94 -20.78 -12.25
C TYR A 98 -3.26 -19.77 -13.17
N TYR A 99 -1.95 -19.90 -13.36
CA TYR A 99 -1.19 -19.15 -14.35
C TYR A 99 -1.15 -19.93 -15.65
N GLU A 100 -1.45 -19.28 -16.77
CA GLU A 100 -1.30 -19.87 -18.11
C GLU A 100 0.13 -19.69 -18.66
N ASN A 101 0.90 -18.76 -18.08
CA ASN A 101 2.30 -18.52 -18.37
C ASN A 101 3.23 -18.86 -17.19
N ASP A 102 4.53 -18.94 -17.45
CA ASP A 102 5.57 -19.18 -16.43
C ASP A 102 5.83 -17.94 -15.54
N PHE A 103 4.76 -17.30 -15.06
CA PHE A 103 4.85 -16.12 -14.20
C PHE A 103 5.31 -16.51 -12.80
N ASP A 104 6.39 -15.88 -12.34
CA ASP A 104 6.87 -16.00 -10.98
C ASP A 104 7.15 -14.61 -10.37
N MET A 105 6.78 -14.43 -9.11
CA MET A 105 6.98 -13.18 -8.38
C MET A 105 7.73 -13.46 -7.09
N GLU A 106 8.87 -12.79 -6.92
CA GLU A 106 9.66 -12.84 -5.69
C GLU A 106 9.66 -11.47 -4.99
N ILE A 107 9.14 -11.44 -3.76
CA ILE A 107 9.24 -10.25 -2.89
C ILE A 107 10.35 -10.48 -1.88
N ARG A 108 11.43 -9.69 -2.00
CA ARG A 108 12.57 -9.70 -1.06
C ARG A 108 12.55 -8.47 -0.17
N PHE A 109 12.42 -8.68 1.14
CA PHE A 109 12.59 -7.63 2.14
C PHE A 109 14.07 -7.53 2.49
N ARG A 110 14.70 -6.40 2.15
CA ARG A 110 16.05 -6.08 2.64
C ARG A 110 15.92 -5.51 4.07
N LYS A 111 16.70 -6.07 5.00
CA LYS A 111 16.87 -5.54 6.36
C LYS A 111 17.70 -4.27 6.35
#